data_AF-A0A6M1T0R6-F1
#
_entry.id   AF-A0A6M1T0R6-F1
#
_cell.length_a   1.000
_cell.length_b   1.000
_cell.length_c   1.000
_cell.angle_alpha   90.00
_cell.angle_beta   90.00
_cell.angle_gamma   90.00
#
_symmetry.space_group_name_H-M   'P 1'
#
loop_
_entity.id
_entity.type
_entity.pdbx_description
1 polymer ?
#
loop_
_entity_poly.entity_id
_entity_poly.type
_entity_poly.pdbx_seq_one_letter_code
_entity_poly.pdbx_strand_id
1 'polypeptide(L)'
;MMADREITQDEINELIEDASYLQDEAEAMQYVIDNVPYEERPPEGRSISEMLLLIDHAQLSYYRPILEKAVENKRPTHLDNYTHYRENFEPDEDKMKDVQKVLKKLAKHRAGLVNSIKSISLIDWETVVYRDDQQILLYDFMQEMIRFERGMLRDIAEQVKVYNQEKERMREIKQRRSQRESQQPTENS
;
A
#
# COMPACT_ATOMS: atom_id res chain seq x y z
N MET A 1 -16.96 20.71 -15.06
CA MET A 1 -18.02 19.84 -15.60
C MET A 1 -17.40 18.49 -15.91
N MET A 2 -17.55 17.50 -15.02
CA MET A 2 -17.06 16.12 -15.21
C MET A 2 -18.07 15.05 -14.71
N ALA A 3 -19.27 15.43 -14.28
CA ALA A 3 -20.24 14.51 -13.67
C ALA A 3 -21.20 13.85 -14.68
N ASP A 4 -20.78 13.67 -15.93
CA ASP A 4 -21.58 13.06 -17.02
C ASP A 4 -20.81 11.90 -17.67
N ARG A 5 -20.00 11.17 -16.88
CA ARG A 5 -19.31 9.95 -17.32
C ARG A 5 -20.09 8.75 -16.82
N GLU A 6 -20.58 7.94 -17.76
CA GLU A 6 -21.15 6.63 -17.49
C GLU A 6 -20.02 5.66 -17.10
N ILE A 7 -20.22 4.91 -16.01
CA ILE A 7 -19.27 3.89 -15.56
C ILE A 7 -19.69 2.54 -16.11
N THR A 8 -18.78 1.88 -16.81
CA THR A 8 -19.01 0.59 -17.46
C THR A 8 -18.68 -0.57 -16.53
N GLN A 9 -19.28 -1.74 -16.80
CA GLN A 9 -18.97 -2.95 -16.05
C GLN A 9 -17.49 -3.37 -16.20
N ASP A 10 -16.88 -3.09 -17.35
CA ASP A 10 -15.47 -3.38 -17.59
C ASP A 10 -14.55 -2.54 -16.68
N GLU A 11 -14.86 -1.25 -16.49
CA GLU A 11 -14.13 -0.40 -15.54
C GLU A 11 -14.25 -0.89 -14.08
N ILE A 12 -15.41 -1.44 -13.70
CA ILE A 12 -15.59 -2.06 -12.38
C ILE A 12 -14.80 -3.38 -12.27
N ASN A 13 -14.76 -4.17 -13.33
CA ASN A 13 -13.96 -5.39 -13.37
C ASN A 13 -12.47 -5.08 -13.21
N GLU A 14 -11.96 -4.05 -13.90
CA GLU A 14 -10.58 -3.57 -13.74
C GLU A 14 -10.31 -3.08 -12.31
N LEU A 15 -11.25 -2.33 -11.70
CA LEU A 15 -11.12 -1.90 -10.30
C LEU A 15 -11.04 -3.10 -9.33
N ILE A 16 -11.84 -4.15 -9.58
CA ILE A 16 -11.80 -5.40 -8.82
C ILE A 16 -10.47 -6.10 -9.00
N GLU A 17 -9.98 -6.24 -10.23
CA GLU A 17 -8.70 -6.86 -10.55
C GLU A 17 -7.54 -6.11 -9.89
N ASP A 18 -7.56 -4.79 -9.95
CA ASP A 18 -6.57 -3.94 -9.29
C ASP A 18 -6.59 -4.11 -7.77
N ALA A 19 -7.77 -4.16 -7.15
CA ALA A 19 -7.92 -4.39 -5.72
C ALA A 19 -7.48 -5.81 -5.29
N SER A 20 -7.77 -6.81 -6.12
CA SER A 20 -7.32 -8.19 -5.93
C SER A 20 -5.80 -8.31 -6.06
N TYR A 21 -5.19 -7.63 -7.03
CA TYR A 21 -3.74 -7.58 -7.18
C TYR A 21 -3.06 -7.02 -5.92
N LEU A 22 -3.62 -5.98 -5.29
CA LEU A 22 -3.10 -5.43 -4.03
C LEU A 22 -3.18 -6.44 -2.86
N GLN A 23 -4.16 -7.33 -2.85
CA GLN A 23 -4.22 -8.43 -1.90
C GLN A 23 -3.06 -9.41 -2.14
N ASP A 24 -2.88 -9.85 -3.38
CA ASP A 24 -1.84 -10.81 -3.76
C ASP A 24 -0.44 -10.28 -3.44
N GLU A 25 -0.19 -8.99 -3.68
CA GLU A 25 1.07 -8.33 -3.30
C GLU A 25 1.31 -8.33 -1.78
N ALA A 26 0.27 -8.06 -0.98
CA ALA A 26 0.39 -8.13 0.48
C ALA A 26 0.64 -9.56 0.98
N GLU A 27 0.09 -10.58 0.31
CA GLU A 27 0.36 -11.98 0.59
C GLU A 27 1.79 -12.39 0.18
N ALA A 28 2.23 -12.01 -1.02
CA ALA A 28 3.57 -12.28 -1.52
C ALA A 28 4.65 -11.63 -0.65
N MET A 29 4.42 -10.40 -0.16
CA MET A 29 5.37 -9.68 0.68
C MET A 29 5.65 -10.40 2.01
N GLN A 30 4.71 -11.18 2.54
CA GLN A 30 4.92 -11.95 3.78
C GLN A 30 6.09 -12.93 3.67
N TYR A 31 6.41 -13.42 2.47
CA TYR A 31 7.51 -14.37 2.25
C TYR A 31 8.89 -13.70 2.22
N VAL A 32 8.96 -12.39 1.96
CA VAL A 32 10.24 -11.69 1.76
C VAL A 32 10.55 -10.67 2.85
N ILE A 33 9.53 -10.18 3.56
CA ILE A 33 9.67 -9.04 4.48
C ILE A 33 10.63 -9.28 5.64
N ASP A 34 10.69 -10.51 6.18
CA ASP A 34 11.56 -10.83 7.32
C ASP A 34 13.06 -10.84 6.94
N ASN A 35 13.37 -10.78 5.64
CA ASN A 35 14.74 -10.75 5.15
C ASN A 35 15.31 -9.34 5.01
N VAL A 36 14.50 -8.30 5.20
CA VAL A 36 14.87 -6.89 5.04
C VAL A 36 14.65 -6.10 6.34
N PRO A 37 15.38 -5.00 6.57
CA PRO A 37 15.22 -4.19 7.77
C PRO A 37 13.98 -3.29 7.66
N TYR A 38 12.80 -3.88 7.79
CA TYR A 38 11.52 -3.21 7.53
C TYR A 38 11.20 -2.05 8.48
N GLU A 39 11.88 -1.94 9.63
CA GLU A 39 11.76 -0.83 10.58
C GLU A 39 12.70 0.33 10.27
N GLU A 40 13.77 0.11 9.50
CA GLU A 40 14.76 1.14 9.23
C GLU A 40 14.19 2.19 8.26
N ARG A 41 14.34 3.47 8.61
CA ARG A 41 13.98 4.57 7.71
C ARG A 41 15.12 4.88 6.76
N PRO A 42 14.89 4.92 5.44
CA PRO A 42 15.88 5.43 4.50
C PRO A 42 16.06 6.95 4.67
N PRO A 43 17.18 7.53 4.18
CA PRO A 43 17.47 8.96 4.35
C PRO A 43 16.37 9.93 3.88
N GLU A 44 15.61 9.55 2.84
CA GLU A 44 14.53 10.37 2.29
C GLU A 44 13.18 9.64 2.27
N GLY A 45 12.79 8.98 3.36
CA GLY A 45 11.49 8.32 3.36
C GLY A 45 11.03 7.69 4.66
N ARG A 46 9.96 6.92 4.49
CA ARG A 46 9.36 6.09 5.54
C ARG A 46 9.96 4.69 5.49
N SER A 47 9.99 4.03 6.64
CA SER A 47 10.31 2.61 6.69
C SER A 47 9.21 1.77 6.03
N ILE A 48 9.50 0.52 5.71
CA ILE A 48 8.50 -0.39 5.13
C ILE A 48 7.31 -0.58 6.08
N SER A 49 7.56 -0.75 7.37
CA SER A 49 6.48 -0.92 8.36
C SER A 49 5.59 0.32 8.45
N GLU A 50 6.15 1.53 8.42
CA GLU A 50 5.36 2.77 8.39
C GLU A 50 4.51 2.90 7.13
N MET A 51 5.07 2.52 5.97
CA MET A 51 4.35 2.54 4.70
C MET A 51 3.16 1.58 4.72
N LEU A 52 3.35 0.37 5.24
CA LEU A 52 2.28 -0.62 5.38
C LEU A 52 1.20 -0.17 6.37
N LEU A 53 1.58 0.42 7.50
CA LEU A 53 0.63 0.99 8.45
C LEU A 53 -0.16 2.15 7.87
N LEU A 54 0.48 3.00 7.06
CA LEU A 54 -0.20 4.11 6.39
C LEU A 54 -1.23 3.61 5.38
N ILE A 55 -0.92 2.54 4.64
CA ILE A 55 -1.88 1.88 3.73
C ILE A 55 -3.10 1.38 4.51
N ASP A 56 -2.87 0.66 5.61
CA ASP A 56 -3.96 0.10 6.45
C ASP A 56 -4.82 1.21 7.05
N HIS A 57 -4.16 2.23 7.60
CA HIS A 57 -4.83 3.40 8.17
C HIS A 57 -5.66 4.15 7.13
N ALA A 58 -5.11 4.41 5.93
CA ALA A 58 -5.83 5.11 4.88
C ALA A 58 -7.10 4.36 4.46
N GLN A 59 -7.01 3.03 4.30
CA GLN A 59 -8.17 2.22 3.96
C GLN A 59 -9.25 2.31 5.05
N LEU A 60 -8.87 2.12 6.32
CA LEU A 60 -9.83 1.98 7.42
C LEU A 60 -10.40 3.30 7.93
N SER A 61 -9.62 4.38 7.90
CA SER A 61 -10.01 5.68 8.46
C SER A 61 -10.63 6.63 7.44
N TYR A 62 -10.35 6.44 6.15
CA TYR A 62 -10.73 7.38 5.10
C TYR A 62 -11.52 6.72 3.98
N TYR A 63 -10.87 5.89 3.15
CA TYR A 63 -11.49 5.40 1.92
C TYR A 63 -12.70 4.51 2.14
N ARG A 64 -12.60 3.52 3.04
CA ARG A 64 -13.70 2.59 3.30
C ARG A 64 -14.91 3.27 3.97
N PRO A 65 -14.77 4.08 5.03
CA PRO A 65 -15.90 4.81 5.59
C PRO A 65 -16.60 5.74 4.58
N ILE A 66 -15.85 6.37 3.68
CA ILE A 66 -16.39 7.24 2.63
C ILE A 66 -17.16 6.40 1.59
N LEU A 67 -16.59 5.27 1.15
CA LEU A 67 -17.25 4.33 0.24
C LEU A 67 -18.59 3.85 0.79
N GLU A 68 -18.57 3.33 2.03
CA GLU A 68 -19.77 2.85 2.72
C GLU A 68 -20.80 3.97 2.86
N LYS A 69 -20.37 5.18 3.26
CA LYS A 69 -21.28 6.33 3.37
C LYS A 69 -21.91 6.72 2.04
N ALA A 70 -21.11 6.79 0.97
CA ALA A 70 -21.57 7.21 -0.35
C ALA A 70 -22.60 6.23 -0.92
N VAL A 71 -22.42 4.93 -0.71
CA VAL A 71 -23.36 3.89 -1.17
C VAL A 71 -24.64 3.86 -0.33
N GLU A 72 -24.54 4.03 0.99
CA GLU A 72 -25.71 3.92 1.88
C GLU A 72 -26.61 5.16 1.90
N ASN A 73 -26.09 6.34 1.56
CA ASN A 73 -26.80 7.60 1.77
C ASN A 73 -27.23 8.25 0.46
N LYS A 74 -28.50 8.68 0.41
CA LYS A 74 -29.05 9.47 -0.70
C LYS A 74 -28.52 10.91 -0.75
N ARG A 75 -27.82 11.36 0.28
CA ARG A 75 -27.24 12.71 0.34
C ARG A 75 -25.83 12.67 -0.22
N PRO A 76 -25.39 13.71 -0.95
CA PRO A 76 -24.02 13.79 -1.41
C PRO A 76 -23.02 13.66 -0.25
N THR A 77 -21.97 12.88 -0.48
CA THR A 77 -20.85 12.76 0.44
C THR A 77 -19.87 13.89 0.16
N HIS A 78 -19.51 14.65 1.19
CA HIS A 78 -18.47 15.69 1.10
C HIS A 78 -17.22 15.19 1.82
N LEU A 79 -16.10 15.14 1.12
CA LEU A 79 -14.82 14.67 1.64
C LEU A 79 -14.28 15.56 2.75
N ASP A 80 -14.63 16.84 2.76
CA ASP A 80 -14.14 17.82 3.74
C ASP A 80 -14.73 17.57 5.15
N ASN A 81 -15.75 16.73 5.24
CA ASN A 81 -16.29 16.24 6.51
C ASN A 81 -15.44 15.11 7.12
N TYR A 82 -14.40 14.64 6.41
CA TYR A 82 -13.51 13.58 6.84
C TYR A 82 -12.09 14.12 6.95
N THR A 83 -11.45 13.89 8.09
CA THR A 83 -10.01 14.17 8.23
C THR A 83 -9.24 13.30 7.26
N HIS A 84 -8.43 13.91 6.40
CA HIS A 84 -7.65 13.17 5.41
C HIS A 84 -6.67 12.23 6.12
N TYR A 85 -6.52 10.99 5.63
CA TYR A 85 -5.74 9.95 6.30
C TYR A 85 -4.29 10.33 6.61
N ARG A 86 -3.72 11.28 5.88
CA ARG A 86 -2.35 11.77 6.13
C ARG A 86 -2.24 12.70 7.33
N GLU A 87 -3.33 13.39 7.69
CA GLU A 87 -3.33 14.41 8.74
C GLU A 87 -3.43 13.82 10.14
N ASN A 88 -4.04 12.64 10.26
CA ASN A 88 -4.26 11.93 11.52
C ASN A 88 -3.49 10.61 11.60
N PHE A 89 -2.52 10.38 10.70
CA PHE A 89 -1.70 9.18 10.75
C PHE A 89 -0.62 9.32 11.83
N GLU A 90 -0.68 8.43 12.81
CA GLU A 90 0.36 8.26 13.82
C GLU A 90 0.91 6.82 13.73
N PRO A 91 2.21 6.63 13.43
CA PRO A 91 2.79 5.30 13.33
C PRO A 91 2.80 4.63 14.72
N ASP A 92 2.21 3.44 14.78
CA ASP A 92 2.15 2.61 15.98
C ASP A 92 3.41 1.74 16.06
N GLU A 93 4.38 2.16 16.89
CA GLU A 93 5.68 1.50 17.03
C GLU A 93 5.58 0.02 17.42
N ASP A 94 4.55 -0.37 18.18
CA ASP A 94 4.36 -1.77 18.57
C ASP A 94 3.83 -2.61 17.42
N LYS A 95 2.98 -2.04 16.56
CA LYS A 95 2.59 -2.71 15.31
C LYS A 95 3.73 -2.76 14.30
N MET A 96 4.63 -1.77 14.30
CA MET A 96 5.79 -1.76 13.39
C MET A 96 6.70 -2.96 13.60
N LYS A 97 6.78 -3.49 14.83
CA LYS A 97 7.58 -4.66 15.20
C LYS A 97 7.01 -6.00 14.73
N ASP A 98 5.74 -6.05 14.35
CA ASP A 98 5.05 -7.26 13.89
C ASP A 98 4.49 -7.03 12.49
N VAL A 99 5.39 -6.80 11.54
CA VAL A 99 5.06 -6.52 10.14
C VAL A 99 4.28 -7.68 9.49
N GLN A 100 4.54 -8.92 9.92
CA GLN A 100 3.80 -10.11 9.48
C GLN A 100 2.31 -10.00 9.83
N LYS A 101 1.99 -9.57 11.04
CA LYS A 101 0.60 -9.34 11.46
C LYS A 101 -0.03 -8.17 10.71
N VAL A 102 0.73 -7.11 10.41
CA VAL A 102 0.25 -6.00 9.58
C VAL A 102 -0.11 -6.49 8.18
N LEU A 103 0.76 -7.23 7.51
CA LEU A 103 0.52 -7.77 6.17
C LEU A 103 -0.68 -8.73 6.12
N LYS A 104 -0.83 -9.61 7.11
CA LYS A 104 -2.00 -10.49 7.21
C LYS A 104 -3.31 -9.72 7.34
N LYS A 105 -3.31 -8.64 8.13
CA LYS A 105 -4.47 -7.76 8.26
C LYS A 105 -4.77 -7.03 6.96
N LEU A 106 -3.74 -6.47 6.31
CA LEU A 106 -3.87 -5.82 5.02
C LEU A 106 -4.49 -6.75 3.98
N ALA A 107 -3.95 -7.96 3.80
CA ALA A 107 -4.51 -8.94 2.86
C ALA A 107 -6.00 -9.24 3.18
N LYS A 108 -6.35 -9.42 4.46
CA LYS A 108 -7.76 -9.61 4.88
C LYS A 108 -8.63 -8.39 4.58
N HIS A 109 -8.14 -7.18 4.83
CA HIS A 109 -8.87 -5.95 4.56
C HIS A 109 -9.07 -5.74 3.05
N ARG A 110 -8.11 -6.14 2.21
CA ARG A 110 -8.26 -6.13 0.74
C ARG A 110 -9.28 -7.14 0.25
N ALA A 111 -9.25 -8.36 0.76
CA ALA A 111 -10.29 -9.34 0.46
C ALA A 111 -11.69 -8.81 0.82
N GLY A 112 -11.80 -8.14 1.98
CA GLY A 112 -13.03 -7.45 2.39
C GLY A 112 -13.46 -6.35 1.41
N LEU A 113 -12.52 -5.49 1.00
CA LEU A 113 -12.77 -4.42 0.02
C LEU A 113 -13.19 -4.97 -1.35
N VAL A 114 -12.52 -5.99 -1.87
CA VAL A 114 -12.87 -6.65 -3.14
C VAL A 114 -14.31 -7.15 -3.09
N ASN A 115 -14.72 -7.76 -1.98
CA ASN A 115 -16.10 -8.21 -1.80
C ASN A 115 -17.08 -7.03 -1.72
N SER A 116 -16.72 -5.94 -1.04
CA SER A 116 -17.51 -4.71 -1.03
C SER A 116 -17.71 -4.17 -2.44
N ILE A 117 -16.63 -4.04 -3.23
CA ILE A 117 -16.69 -3.53 -4.60
C ILE A 117 -17.62 -4.38 -5.46
N LYS A 118 -17.51 -5.71 -5.39
CA LYS A 118 -18.38 -6.66 -6.11
C LYS A 118 -19.86 -6.58 -5.74
N SER A 119 -20.17 -6.09 -4.54
CA SER A 119 -21.54 -6.01 -4.03
C SER A 119 -22.26 -4.69 -4.35
N ILE A 120 -21.52 -3.67 -4.77
CA ILE A 120 -22.07 -2.35 -5.12
C ILE A 120 -22.69 -2.42 -6.51
N SER A 121 -23.88 -1.84 -6.69
CA SER A 121 -24.53 -1.82 -7.99
C SER A 121 -23.80 -0.88 -8.96
N LEU A 122 -23.87 -1.16 -10.27
CA LEU A 122 -23.16 -0.37 -11.27
C LEU A 122 -23.51 1.13 -11.19
N ILE A 123 -24.79 1.44 -10.96
CA ILE A 123 -25.29 2.82 -10.87
C ILE A 123 -24.71 3.55 -9.66
N ASP A 124 -24.47 2.86 -8.54
CA ASP A 124 -23.95 3.49 -7.34
C ASP A 124 -22.50 3.99 -7.51
N TRP A 125 -21.75 3.44 -8.48
CA TRP A 125 -20.39 3.91 -8.81
C TRP A 125 -20.36 5.29 -9.47
N GLU A 126 -21.48 5.71 -10.06
CA GLU A 126 -21.70 7.05 -10.63
C GLU A 126 -22.09 8.07 -9.55
N THR A 127 -22.19 7.65 -8.29
CA THR A 127 -22.48 8.56 -7.18
C THR A 127 -21.43 9.66 -7.10
N VAL A 128 -21.89 10.91 -7.06
CA VAL A 128 -21.03 12.08 -6.91
C VAL A 128 -20.61 12.24 -5.46
N VAL A 129 -19.30 12.34 -5.27
CA VAL A 129 -18.64 12.75 -4.04
C VAL A 129 -18.05 14.15 -4.27
N TYR A 130 -18.12 15.01 -3.27
CA TYR A 130 -17.63 16.39 -3.35
C TYR A 130 -16.31 16.51 -2.60
N ARG A 131 -15.30 17.06 -3.27
CA ARG A 131 -14.05 17.52 -2.66
C ARG A 131 -14.04 19.03 -2.78
N ASP A 132 -14.20 19.75 -1.67
CA ASP A 132 -14.55 21.16 -1.69
C ASP A 132 -15.77 21.40 -2.62
N ASP A 133 -15.63 22.29 -3.60
CA ASP A 133 -16.64 22.58 -4.63
C ASP A 133 -16.50 21.73 -5.89
N GLN A 134 -15.62 20.73 -5.90
CA GLN A 134 -15.38 19.85 -7.05
C GLN A 134 -16.15 18.54 -6.94
N GLN A 135 -16.87 18.19 -7.99
CA GLN A 135 -17.54 16.91 -8.14
C GLN A 135 -16.58 15.87 -8.69
N ILE A 136 -16.46 14.74 -8.00
CA ILE A 136 -15.76 13.54 -8.45
C ILE A 136 -16.69 12.34 -8.35
N LEU A 137 -16.52 11.33 -9.20
CA LEU A 137 -17.29 10.10 -9.09
C LEU A 137 -16.72 9.22 -7.98
N LEU A 138 -17.57 8.43 -7.32
CA LEU A 138 -17.17 7.43 -6.34
C LEU A 138 -16.17 6.44 -6.95
N TYR A 139 -16.36 6.07 -8.22
CA TYR A 139 -15.38 5.29 -8.98
C TYR A 139 -13.99 5.92 -8.99
N ASP A 140 -13.90 7.20 -9.36
CA ASP A 140 -12.62 7.91 -9.45
C ASP A 140 -11.96 8.06 -8.08
N PHE A 141 -12.76 8.29 -7.03
CA PHE A 141 -12.28 8.31 -5.65
C PHE A 141 -11.66 6.96 -5.22
N MET A 142 -12.28 5.84 -5.58
CA MET A 142 -11.72 4.52 -5.28
C MET A 142 -10.50 4.20 -6.15
N GLN A 143 -10.45 4.68 -7.40
CA GLN A 143 -9.26 4.62 -8.24
C GLN A 143 -8.08 5.40 -7.64
N GLU A 144 -8.32 6.56 -7.01
CA GLU A 144 -7.28 7.29 -6.28
C GLU A 144 -6.67 6.46 -5.13
N MET A 145 -7.51 5.73 -4.37
CA MET A 145 -7.03 4.81 -3.34
C MET A 145 -6.12 3.73 -3.95
N ILE A 146 -6.56 3.05 -5.01
CA ILE A 146 -5.77 2.01 -5.68
C ILE A 146 -4.42 2.56 -6.14
N ARG A 147 -4.40 3.74 -6.77
CA ARG A 147 -3.16 4.38 -7.23
C ARG A 147 -2.23 4.73 -6.07
N PHE A 148 -2.78 5.26 -4.98
CA PHE A 148 -2.01 5.54 -3.77
C PHE A 148 -1.33 4.27 -3.24
N GLU A 149 -2.07 3.18 -3.11
CA GLU A 149 -1.56 1.94 -2.56
C GLU A 149 -0.55 1.25 -3.47
N ARG A 150 -0.82 1.21 -4.78
CA ARG A 150 0.16 0.73 -5.77
C ARG A 150 1.45 1.54 -5.71
N GLY A 151 1.35 2.86 -5.56
CA GLY A 151 2.51 3.73 -5.37
C GLY A 151 3.34 3.33 -4.16
N MET A 152 2.68 3.17 -3.01
CA MET A 152 3.35 2.77 -1.76
C MET A 152 3.97 1.37 -1.83
N LEU A 153 3.28 0.39 -2.43
CA LEU A 153 3.83 -0.97 -2.61
C LEU A 153 5.03 -0.99 -3.56
N ARG A 154 5.00 -0.18 -4.63
CA ARG A 154 6.16 0.00 -5.50
C ARG A 154 7.35 0.58 -4.75
N ASP A 155 7.13 1.58 -3.90
CA ASP A 155 8.18 2.19 -3.09
C ASP A 155 8.77 1.17 -2.09
N ILE A 156 7.93 0.31 -1.49
CA ILE A 156 8.38 -0.82 -0.67
C ILE A 156 9.23 -1.81 -1.49
N ALA A 157 8.76 -2.21 -2.67
CA ALA A 157 9.47 -3.14 -3.53
C ALA A 157 10.86 -2.61 -3.94
N GLU A 158 10.97 -1.31 -4.21
CA GLU A 158 12.25 -0.68 -4.51
C GLU A 158 13.18 -0.70 -3.29
N GLN A 159 12.68 -0.41 -2.07
CA GLN A 159 13.48 -0.53 -0.84
C GLN A 159 13.99 -1.96 -0.61
N VAL A 160 13.14 -2.97 -0.81
CA VAL A 160 13.51 -4.39 -0.71
C VAL A 160 14.61 -4.73 -1.72
N LYS A 161 14.46 -4.26 -2.96
CA LYS A 161 15.43 -4.50 -4.03
C LYS A 161 16.78 -3.84 -3.73
N VAL A 162 16.80 -2.58 -3.32
CA VAL A 162 18.02 -1.84 -2.95
C VAL A 162 18.76 -2.58 -1.84
N TYR A 163 18.05 -2.99 -0.78
CA TYR A 163 18.66 -3.73 0.32
C TYR A 163 19.27 -5.07 -0.14
N ASN A 164 18.56 -5.83 -0.98
CA ASN A 164 19.07 -7.10 -1.49
C ASN A 164 20.34 -6.90 -2.34
N GLN A 165 20.38 -5.87 -3.19
CA GLN A 165 21.56 -5.53 -3.98
C GLN A 165 22.75 -5.14 -3.10
N GLU A 166 22.53 -4.35 -2.05
CA GLU A 166 23.59 -3.97 -1.11
C GLU A 166 24.13 -5.18 -0.34
N LYS A 167 23.24 -6.08 0.09
CA LYS A 167 23.59 -7.31 0.78
C LYS A 167 24.44 -8.24 -0.09
N GLU A 168 24.10 -8.39 -1.37
CA GLU A 168 24.89 -9.15 -2.34
C GLU A 168 26.26 -8.51 -2.56
N ARG A 169 26.33 -7.20 -2.82
CA ARG A 169 27.60 -6.48 -2.98
C ARG A 169 28.51 -6.65 -1.76
N MET A 170 27.96 -6.57 -0.54
CA MET A 170 28.72 -6.75 0.69
C MET A 170 29.24 -8.19 0.86
N ARG A 171 28.48 -9.20 0.42
CA ARG A 171 28.94 -10.60 0.41
C ARG A 171 30.10 -10.78 -0.56
N GLU A 172 30.02 -10.24 -1.77
CA GLU A 172 31.11 -10.30 -2.75
C GLU A 172 32.39 -9.64 -2.24
N ILE A 173 32.28 -8.46 -1.61
CA ILE A 173 33.43 -7.76 -1.01
C ILE A 173 34.07 -8.61 0.08
N LYS A 174 33.27 -9.20 0.98
CA LYS A 174 33.77 -10.07 2.06
C LYS A 174 34.47 -11.32 1.50
N GLN A 175 33.91 -11.97 0.48
CA GLN A 175 34.53 -13.13 -0.16
C GLN A 175 35.85 -12.78 -0.85
N ARG A 176 35.92 -11.63 -1.55
CA ARG A 176 37.16 -11.15 -2.17
C ARG A 176 38.23 -10.83 -1.12
N ARG A 177 37.85 -10.29 0.04
CA ARG A 177 38.77 -10.02 1.15
C ARG A 177 39.29 -11.30 1.80
N SER A 178 38.42 -12.27 2.10
CA SER A 178 38.85 -13.54 2.70
C SER A 178 39.73 -14.37 1.77
N GLN A 179 39.49 -14.33 0.45
CA GLN A 179 40.38 -14.96 -0.55
C GLN A 179 41.77 -14.30 -0.61
N ARG A 180 41.87 -12.99 -0.35
CA ARG A 180 43.15 -12.29 -0.29
C ARG A 180 43.90 -12.56 1.01
N GLU A 181 43.19 -12.65 2.14
CA GLU A 181 43.78 -12.98 3.45
C GLU A 181 44.27 -14.44 3.51
N SER A 182 43.57 -15.38 2.88
CA SER A 182 44.00 -16.78 2.78
C SER A 182 45.14 -17.03 1.79
N GLN A 183 45.51 -16.03 0.99
CA GLN A 183 46.67 -16.06 0.08
C GLN A 183 47.92 -15.36 0.64
N GLN A 184 47.87 -14.76 1.83
CA GLN A 184 49.09 -14.28 2.51
C GLN A 184 49.82 -15.49 3.13
N PRO A 185 51.05 -15.82 2.70
CA PRO A 185 51.82 -16.91 3.30
C PRO A 185 52.17 -16.54 4.75
N THR A 186 52.06 -17.52 5.64
CA THR A 186 52.70 -17.47 6.97
C THR A 186 54.22 -17.44 6.78
N GLU A 187 54.80 -16.26 6.61
CA GLU A 187 56.23 -16.02 6.81
C GLU A 187 56.44 -15.43 8.21
N ASN A 188 56.69 -16.29 9.19
CA ASN A 188 58.01 -16.38 9.83
C ASN A 188 58.00 -17.35 11.03
N SER A 189 58.99 -18.23 10.99
CA SER A 189 59.49 -19.08 12.08
C SER A 189 60.33 -18.29 13.08
#